data_AF-A0A4Q4CHD0-F1
#
_entry.id   AF-A0A4Q4CHD0-F1
#
_cell.length_a   1.000
_cell.length_b   1.000
_cell.length_c   1.000
_cell.angle_alpha   90.00
_cell.angle_beta   90.00
_cell.angle_gamma   90.00
#
_symmetry.space_group_name_H-M   'P 1'
#
loop_
_entity.id
_entity.type
_entity.pdbx_description
1 polymer ?
#
loop_
_entity_poly.entity_id
_entity_poly.type
_entity_poly.pdbx_seq_one_letter_code
_entity_poly.pdbx_strand_id
1 'polypeptide(L)'
;MAVWDDPPSGTILQEPPHARALRPRCPCGRRRPAGRPGPGCGTAGPGRRRLRHGGADRRPGPGGAAGARDGTRPGLPAVSACEIAAAVRTGRTSAVAVAEAALARVAARGAAVNAFTSVLTARAMASAAAVDARIAAGEDPGPLAGVPYAAKNLFDLTGIPTLAGSRIRRDAPPATTDAFLVRRMDAAGAVCLGALNMDEFAYGFTTENSH
;
A
#
# COMPACT_ATOMS: atom_id res chain seq x y z
N MET A 1 -28.77 -12.95 -27.50
CA MET A 1 -28.14 -13.01 -28.82
C MET A 1 -28.59 -11.78 -29.59
N ALA A 2 -27.79 -10.71 -29.54
CA ALA A 2 -27.93 -9.45 -30.29
C ALA A 2 -26.55 -8.75 -30.12
N VAL A 3 -25.61 -9.09 -30.99
CA VAL A 3 -25.16 -8.29 -32.15
C VAL A 3 -24.54 -6.96 -31.70
N TRP A 4 -23.21 -7.00 -31.65
CA TRP A 4 -22.29 -5.87 -31.56
C TRP A 4 -22.26 -5.14 -32.90
N ASP A 5 -22.40 -3.82 -32.89
CA ASP A 5 -22.06 -2.95 -34.02
C ASP A 5 -20.86 -2.08 -33.62
N ASP A 6 -19.84 -2.14 -34.46
CA ASP A 6 -18.53 -1.49 -34.34
C ASP A 6 -18.48 -0.33 -35.36
N PRO A 7 -18.10 0.91 -34.99
CA PRO A 7 -17.79 1.96 -35.96
C PRO A 7 -16.27 2.19 -36.14
N PRO A 8 -15.87 2.82 -37.25
CA PRO A 8 -14.70 2.41 -38.03
C PRO A 8 -13.37 3.06 -37.64
N SER A 9 -12.32 2.41 -38.14
CA SER A 9 -10.92 2.78 -38.09
C SER A 9 -10.61 4.11 -38.80
N GLY A 10 -9.71 4.89 -38.20
CA GLY A 10 -8.78 5.75 -38.94
C GLY A 10 -9.02 7.25 -38.81
N THR A 11 -8.24 7.90 -37.94
CA THR A 11 -7.54 9.14 -38.30
C THR A 11 -6.29 9.25 -37.43
N ILE A 12 -5.16 9.16 -38.13
CA ILE A 12 -3.80 9.43 -37.64
C ILE A 12 -3.74 10.92 -37.30
N LEU A 13 -3.62 11.26 -36.03
CA LEU A 13 -3.20 12.60 -35.62
C LEU A 13 -1.70 12.57 -35.30
N GLN A 14 -0.95 13.29 -36.13
CA GLN A 14 0.49 13.50 -36.04
C GLN A 14 0.89 14.03 -34.67
N GLU A 15 1.95 13.44 -34.12
CA GLU A 15 2.63 13.93 -32.93
C GLU A 15 3.27 15.30 -33.17
N PRO A 16 3.13 16.27 -32.25
CA PRO A 16 3.89 17.50 -32.29
C PRO A 16 5.35 17.27 -31.85
N PRO A 17 6.33 17.97 -32.45
CA PRO A 17 7.75 17.74 -32.20
C PRO A 17 8.16 18.07 -30.76
N HIS A 18 9.00 17.20 -30.20
CA HIS A 18 9.63 17.34 -28.88
C HIS A 18 10.20 18.75 -28.63
N ALA A 19 9.53 19.52 -27.77
CA ALA A 19 10.09 20.73 -27.20
C ALA A 19 11.21 20.34 -26.22
N ARG A 20 12.44 20.68 -26.62
CA ARG A 20 13.67 20.47 -25.85
C ARG A 20 13.58 21.25 -24.53
N ALA A 21 13.39 20.56 -23.41
CA ALA A 21 13.37 21.19 -22.09
C ALA A 21 14.70 21.91 -21.82
N LEU A 22 14.63 23.23 -21.70
CA LEU A 22 15.73 24.10 -21.33
C LEU A 22 16.17 23.76 -19.91
N ARG A 23 17.46 23.45 -19.72
CA ARG A 23 18.05 23.22 -18.39
C ARG A 23 17.88 24.47 -17.51
N PRO A 24 17.56 24.33 -16.21
CA PRO A 24 17.45 25.46 -15.30
C PRO A 24 18.76 26.26 -15.25
N ARG A 25 18.66 27.57 -15.42
CA ARG A 25 19.79 28.51 -15.32
C ARG A 25 20.18 28.64 -13.84
N CYS A 26 21.48 28.56 -13.56
CA CYS A 26 22.02 28.85 -12.24
C CYS A 26 21.69 30.32 -11.84
N PRO A 27 21.27 30.59 -10.59
CA PRO A 27 20.83 31.93 -10.16
C PRO A 27 21.89 33.04 -10.27
N CYS A 28 23.17 32.71 -10.46
CA CYS A 28 24.27 33.68 -10.46
C CYS A 28 24.57 34.35 -11.82
N GLY A 29 23.79 34.07 -12.87
CA GLY A 29 23.79 34.85 -14.12
C GLY A 29 25.06 34.79 -15.00
N ARG A 30 26.08 34.00 -14.67
CA ARG A 30 27.32 33.89 -15.46
C ARG A 30 27.37 32.61 -16.29
N ARG A 31 27.66 32.72 -17.58
CA ARG A 31 27.90 31.57 -18.47
C ARG A 31 29.23 30.90 -18.07
N ARG A 32 29.23 29.59 -17.80
CA ARG A 32 30.45 28.80 -17.62
C ARG A 32 31.02 28.41 -18.99
N PRO A 33 32.29 28.71 -19.33
CA PRO A 33 32.98 28.04 -20.42
C PRO A 33 33.28 26.58 -20.03
N ALA A 34 33.24 25.68 -21.01
CA ALA A 34 33.41 24.25 -20.80
C ALA A 34 34.88 23.89 -20.51
N GLY A 35 35.10 23.04 -19.49
CA GLY A 35 36.38 22.37 -19.25
C GLY A 35 37.17 22.87 -18.03
N ARG A 36 36.72 22.55 -16.81
CA ARG A 36 37.53 22.24 -15.61
C ARG A 36 36.62 22.03 -14.37
N PRO A 37 36.87 21.04 -13.51
CA PRO A 37 36.16 20.89 -12.23
C PRO A 37 36.75 21.87 -11.19
N GLY A 38 35.90 22.72 -10.63
CA GLY A 38 36.23 23.62 -9.52
C GLY A 38 35.08 23.65 -8.51
N PRO A 39 35.37 23.89 -7.22
CA PRO A 39 34.40 23.75 -6.13
C PRO A 39 33.26 24.77 -6.28
N GLY A 40 32.02 24.31 -6.08
CA GLY A 40 30.81 25.13 -6.21
C GLY A 40 30.77 26.28 -5.21
N CYS A 41 30.20 27.41 -5.63
CA CYS A 41 30.10 28.64 -4.87
C CYS A 41 29.20 28.47 -3.63
N GLY A 42 29.82 28.43 -2.45
CA GLY A 42 29.11 28.59 -1.17
C GLY A 42 28.80 30.06 -0.93
N THR A 43 27.52 30.42 -0.90
CA THR A 43 27.07 31.72 -0.40
C THR A 43 27.13 31.72 1.12
N ALA A 44 28.01 32.53 1.70
CA ALA A 44 28.06 32.82 3.13
C ALA A 44 26.85 33.70 3.51
N GLY A 45 25.94 33.16 4.34
CA GLY A 45 24.85 33.91 4.96
C GLY A 45 25.18 34.32 6.41
N PRO A 46 24.63 35.42 6.93
CA PRO A 46 25.02 35.98 8.22
C PRO A 46 24.45 35.19 9.41
N GLY A 47 25.19 35.25 10.51
CA GLY A 47 25.04 34.42 11.70
C GLY A 47 23.67 34.43 12.36
N ARG A 48 23.18 33.22 12.66
CA ARG A 48 22.06 33.02 13.59
C ARG A 48 22.62 32.68 14.97
N ARG A 49 22.31 33.55 15.94
CA ARG A 49 22.49 33.35 17.38
C ARG A 49 22.01 31.94 17.77
N ARG A 50 22.90 31.16 18.37
CA ARG A 50 22.52 29.92 19.09
C ARG A 50 21.71 30.31 20.32
N LEU A 51 20.41 30.04 20.31
CA LEU A 51 19.63 29.94 21.54
C LEU A 51 20.02 28.60 22.20
N ARG A 52 20.70 28.69 23.35
CA ARG A 52 20.95 27.56 24.23
C ARG A 52 19.60 27.14 24.84
N HIS A 53 19.02 26.05 24.36
CA HIS A 53 18.00 25.34 25.14
C HIS A 53 18.72 24.54 26.23
N GLY A 54 18.38 24.82 27.48
CA GLY A 54 18.93 24.17 28.66
C GLY A 54 18.76 22.66 28.60
N GLY A 55 19.87 21.94 28.78
CA GLY A 55 19.86 20.50 29.01
C GLY A 55 19.26 20.24 30.39
N ALA A 56 18.00 19.79 30.41
CA ALA A 56 17.48 19.07 31.56
C ALA A 56 18.05 17.65 31.52
N ASP A 57 19.00 17.41 32.40
CA ASP A 57 19.64 16.14 32.69
C ASP A 57 18.57 15.11 33.10
N ARG A 58 18.09 14.31 32.14
CA ARG A 58 17.17 13.21 32.41
C ARG A 58 17.98 11.97 32.75
N ARG A 59 18.14 11.73 34.05
CA ARG A 59 18.64 10.45 34.58
C ARG A 59 17.73 9.30 34.09
N PRO A 60 18.30 8.18 33.61
CA PRO A 60 17.51 7.00 33.28
C PRO A 60 17.01 6.33 34.58
N GLY A 61 15.69 6.17 34.71
CA GLY A 61 15.06 5.41 35.78
C GLY A 61 15.29 3.90 35.64
N PRO A 62 15.21 3.12 36.73
CA PRO A 62 15.50 1.69 36.69
C PRO A 62 14.46 0.94 35.85
N GLY A 63 14.95 -0.01 35.07
CA GLY A 63 14.17 -0.81 34.12
C GLY A 63 13.05 -1.60 34.78
N GLY A 64 11.80 -1.23 34.45
CA GLY A 64 10.67 -2.12 34.58
C GLY A 64 10.66 -3.06 33.38
N ALA A 65 10.92 -4.35 33.62
CA ALA A 65 10.71 -5.40 32.64
C ALA A 65 9.29 -5.30 32.09
N ALA A 66 9.17 -5.03 30.79
CA ALA A 66 7.89 -5.10 30.09
C ALA A 66 7.43 -6.55 30.13
N GLY A 67 6.51 -6.85 31.06
CA GLY A 67 5.83 -8.13 31.12
C GLY A 67 5.15 -8.40 29.78
N ALA A 68 5.65 -9.40 29.07
CA ALA A 68 4.98 -10.00 27.94
C ALA A 68 3.59 -10.44 28.42
N ARG A 69 2.55 -9.83 27.87
CA ARG A 69 1.18 -10.27 28.09
C ARG A 69 1.01 -11.55 27.28
N ASP A 70 1.23 -12.69 27.91
CA ASP A 70 0.85 -13.99 27.35
C ASP A 70 -0.69 -14.04 27.29
N GLY A 71 -1.21 -13.70 26.13
CA GLY A 71 -2.64 -13.74 25.79
C GLY A 71 -2.94 -14.90 24.84
N THR A 72 -2.34 -16.08 25.06
CA THR A 72 -2.55 -17.25 24.21
C THR A 72 -4.00 -17.75 24.32
N ARG A 73 -4.87 -17.24 23.44
CA ARG A 73 -6.08 -17.97 23.01
C ARG A 73 -5.62 -19.12 22.09
N PRO A 74 -6.21 -20.33 22.20
CA PRO A 74 -5.82 -21.45 21.36
C PRO A 74 -6.14 -21.13 19.89
N GLY A 75 -5.08 -20.91 19.13
CA GLY A 75 -5.08 -20.60 17.71
C GLY A 75 -3.62 -20.41 17.32
N LEU A 76 -3.22 -20.95 16.18
CA LEU A 76 -1.85 -20.88 15.63
C LEU A 76 -1.19 -19.52 15.95
N PRO A 77 0.09 -19.50 16.36
CA PRO A 77 0.78 -18.28 16.74
C PRO A 77 0.58 -17.22 15.65
N ALA A 78 0.12 -16.04 16.06
CA ALA A 78 -0.08 -14.93 15.15
C ALA A 78 1.30 -14.45 14.65
N VAL A 79 1.75 -15.02 13.53
CA VAL A 79 2.93 -14.54 12.83
C VAL A 79 2.72 -13.08 12.41
N SER A 80 3.69 -12.25 12.76
CA SER A 80 3.69 -10.83 12.42
C SER A 80 3.89 -10.62 10.93
N ALA A 81 3.49 -9.45 10.43
CA ALA A 81 3.76 -9.05 9.04
C ALA A 81 5.27 -9.11 8.71
N CYS A 82 6.13 -8.74 9.67
CA CYS A 82 7.58 -8.82 9.50
C CYS A 82 8.07 -10.25 9.31
N GLU A 83 7.55 -11.20 10.08
CA GLU A 83 7.91 -12.61 9.98
C GLU A 83 7.41 -13.24 8.67
N ILE A 84 6.18 -12.91 8.26
CA ILE A 84 5.63 -13.33 6.97
C ILE A 84 6.51 -12.82 5.83
N ALA A 85 6.77 -11.51 5.79
CA ALA A 85 7.56 -10.91 4.73
C ALA A 85 8.99 -11.48 4.67
N ALA A 86 9.60 -11.73 5.82
CA ALA A 86 10.91 -12.38 5.89
C ALA A 86 10.84 -13.85 5.42
N ALA A 87 9.80 -14.60 5.79
CA ALA A 87 9.65 -16.00 5.38
C ALA A 87 9.45 -16.14 3.87
N VAL A 88 8.61 -15.28 3.29
CA VAL A 88 8.36 -15.23 1.85
C VAL A 88 9.63 -14.81 1.09
N ARG A 89 10.28 -13.71 1.48
CA ARG A 89 11.54 -13.28 0.83
C ARG A 89 12.67 -14.31 0.88
N THR A 90 12.72 -15.12 1.94
CA THR A 90 13.75 -16.17 2.10
C THR A 90 13.34 -17.51 1.50
N GLY A 91 12.16 -17.62 0.90
CA GLY A 91 11.64 -18.87 0.32
C GLY A 91 11.27 -19.93 1.34
N ARG A 92 11.18 -19.60 2.64
CA ARG A 92 10.71 -20.54 3.69
C ARG A 92 9.23 -20.88 3.54
N THR A 93 8.47 -20.02 2.89
CA THR A 93 7.07 -20.22 2.47
C THR A 93 6.82 -19.40 1.21
N SER A 94 5.79 -19.73 0.44
CA SER A 94 5.35 -18.90 -0.69
C SER A 94 4.30 -17.88 -0.26
N ALA A 95 4.20 -16.77 -1.00
CA ALA A 95 3.12 -15.79 -0.83
C ALA A 95 1.75 -16.44 -1.11
N VAL A 96 1.67 -17.35 -2.08
CA VAL A 96 0.46 -18.13 -2.37
C VAL A 96 0.01 -18.94 -1.15
N ALA A 97 0.90 -19.70 -0.50
CA ALA A 97 0.56 -20.49 0.67
C ALA A 97 0.07 -19.62 1.84
N VAL A 98 0.68 -18.42 2.00
CA VAL A 98 0.25 -17.45 3.01
C VAL A 98 -1.15 -16.89 2.69
N ALA A 99 -1.42 -16.56 1.42
CA ALA A 99 -2.73 -16.08 0.98
C ALA A 99 -3.83 -17.14 1.16
N GLU A 100 -3.57 -18.39 0.80
CA GLU A 100 -4.48 -19.52 1.00
C GLU A 100 -4.83 -19.72 2.48
N ALA A 101 -3.81 -19.74 3.35
CA ALA A 101 -4.01 -19.88 4.78
C ALA A 101 -4.84 -18.72 5.36
N ALA A 102 -4.61 -17.49 4.90
CA ALA A 102 -5.36 -16.32 5.33
C ALA A 102 -6.83 -16.38 4.85
N LEU A 103 -7.07 -16.73 3.58
CA LEU A 103 -8.41 -16.89 3.01
C LEU A 103 -9.18 -18.03 3.69
N ALA A 104 -8.53 -19.15 3.99
CA ALA A 104 -9.12 -20.25 4.76
C ALA A 104 -9.57 -19.79 6.16
N ARG A 105 -8.77 -18.95 6.82
CA ARG A 105 -9.14 -18.36 8.11
C ARG A 105 -10.29 -17.36 7.99
N VAL A 106 -10.35 -16.59 6.91
CA VAL A 106 -11.51 -15.72 6.60
C VAL A 106 -12.76 -16.56 6.42
N ALA A 107 -12.71 -17.64 5.65
CA ALA A 107 -13.85 -18.54 5.46
C ALA A 107 -14.31 -19.19 6.78
N ALA A 108 -13.38 -19.69 7.58
CA ALA A 108 -13.69 -20.39 8.84
C ALA A 108 -14.28 -19.48 9.93
N ARG A 109 -13.97 -18.17 9.92
CA ARG A 109 -14.41 -17.22 10.97
C ARG A 109 -15.36 -16.13 10.46
N GLY A 110 -15.57 -16.04 9.16
CA GLY A 110 -16.24 -14.93 8.49
C GLY A 110 -17.63 -14.66 9.05
N ALA A 111 -18.46 -15.69 9.19
CA ALA A 111 -19.82 -15.54 9.70
C ALA A 111 -19.88 -15.04 11.16
N ALA A 112 -18.95 -15.46 12.01
CA ALA A 112 -18.95 -15.09 13.43
C ALA A 112 -18.40 -13.68 13.67
N VAL A 113 -17.48 -13.21 12.81
CA VAL A 113 -16.82 -11.89 12.98
C VAL A 113 -17.48 -10.82 12.09
N ASN A 114 -18.04 -11.22 10.94
CA ASN A 114 -18.67 -10.33 9.95
C ASN A 114 -17.77 -9.15 9.52
N ALA A 115 -16.47 -9.40 9.39
CA ALA A 115 -15.49 -8.35 9.10
C ALA A 115 -15.42 -7.98 7.62
N PHE A 116 -15.71 -8.89 6.70
CA PHE A 116 -15.57 -8.67 5.25
C PHE A 116 -16.93 -8.40 4.61
N THR A 117 -16.98 -7.36 3.77
CA THR A 117 -18.13 -7.12 2.88
C THR A 117 -17.92 -7.75 1.50
N SER A 118 -16.66 -7.86 1.07
CA SER A 118 -16.26 -8.57 -0.15
C SER A 118 -14.92 -9.26 0.06
N VAL A 119 -14.82 -10.54 -0.29
CA VAL A 119 -13.55 -11.29 -0.33
C VAL A 119 -13.11 -11.42 -1.78
N LEU A 120 -11.88 -11.00 -2.08
CA LEU A 120 -11.33 -10.92 -3.45
C LEU A 120 -10.38 -12.08 -3.74
N THR A 121 -10.83 -13.31 -3.54
CA THR A 121 -10.01 -14.54 -3.64
C THR A 121 -9.16 -14.60 -4.91
N ALA A 122 -9.77 -14.44 -6.09
CA ALA A 122 -9.04 -14.53 -7.36
C ALA A 122 -7.94 -13.46 -7.49
N ARG A 123 -8.25 -12.21 -7.11
CA ARG A 123 -7.27 -11.11 -7.10
C ARG A 123 -6.14 -11.40 -6.10
N ALA A 124 -6.48 -11.82 -4.87
CA ALA A 124 -5.50 -12.12 -3.84
C ALA A 124 -4.51 -13.21 -4.28
N MET A 125 -5.02 -14.30 -4.86
CA MET A 125 -4.21 -15.40 -5.37
C MET A 125 -3.33 -14.97 -6.55
N ALA A 126 -3.85 -14.15 -7.47
CA ALA A 126 -3.06 -13.62 -8.57
C ALA A 126 -1.94 -12.68 -8.09
N SER A 127 -2.23 -11.78 -7.13
CA SER A 127 -1.22 -10.90 -6.53
C SER A 127 -0.15 -11.69 -5.77
N ALA A 128 -0.54 -12.74 -5.04
CA ALA A 128 0.39 -13.60 -4.33
C ALA A 128 1.31 -14.35 -5.32
N ALA A 129 0.75 -14.92 -6.38
CA ALA A 129 1.53 -15.58 -7.43
C ALA A 129 2.52 -14.62 -8.12
N ALA A 130 2.13 -13.35 -8.31
CA ALA A 130 3.04 -12.33 -8.86
C ALA A 130 4.21 -12.01 -7.92
N VAL A 131 3.99 -12.03 -6.60
CA VAL A 131 5.08 -11.89 -5.61
C VAL A 131 6.05 -13.07 -5.70
N ASP A 132 5.52 -14.30 -5.73
CA ASP A 132 6.35 -15.50 -5.87
C ASP A 132 7.15 -15.51 -7.18
N ALA A 133 6.54 -15.05 -8.29
CA ALA A 133 7.22 -14.93 -9.57
C ALA A 133 8.39 -13.93 -9.54
N ARG A 134 8.22 -12.78 -8.88
CA ARG A 134 9.32 -11.80 -8.68
C ARG A 134 10.48 -12.40 -7.91
N ILE A 135 10.19 -13.16 -6.85
CA ILE A 135 11.21 -13.86 -6.05
C ILE A 135 11.94 -14.89 -6.90
N ALA A 136 11.21 -15.69 -7.68
CA ALA A 136 11.80 -16.68 -8.58
C ALA A 136 12.68 -16.05 -9.67
N ALA A 137 12.34 -14.84 -10.13
CA ALA A 137 13.13 -14.06 -11.06
C ALA A 137 14.35 -13.35 -10.42
N GLY A 138 14.53 -13.45 -9.10
CA GLY A 138 15.59 -12.74 -8.37
C GLY A 138 15.36 -11.23 -8.23
N GLU A 139 14.14 -10.76 -8.47
CA GLU A 139 13.74 -9.37 -8.28
C GLU A 139 13.40 -9.10 -6.82
N ASP A 140 13.53 -7.84 -6.37
CA ASP A 140 13.05 -7.44 -5.05
C ASP A 140 11.51 -7.46 -5.03
N PRO A 141 10.84 -8.31 -4.22
CA PRO A 141 9.38 -8.34 -4.12
C PRO A 141 8.79 -7.18 -3.30
N GLY A 142 9.63 -6.40 -2.61
CA GLY A 142 9.24 -5.30 -1.75
C GLY A 142 9.18 -5.63 -0.25
N PRO A 143 9.03 -4.61 0.61
CA PRO A 143 9.12 -4.76 2.06
C PRO A 143 7.98 -5.58 2.68
N LEU A 144 6.83 -5.66 2.00
CA LEU A 144 5.62 -6.36 2.45
C LEU A 144 5.36 -7.64 1.65
N ALA A 145 6.37 -8.23 1.01
CA ALA A 145 6.26 -9.43 0.21
C ALA A 145 5.36 -10.51 0.83
N GLY A 146 4.21 -10.78 0.19
CA GLY A 146 3.25 -11.81 0.56
C GLY A 146 2.45 -11.52 1.83
N VAL A 147 2.57 -10.33 2.43
CA VAL A 147 1.82 -9.96 3.64
C VAL A 147 0.35 -9.72 3.30
N PRO A 148 -0.60 -10.49 3.87
CA PRO A 148 -2.01 -10.28 3.63
C PRO A 148 -2.52 -9.02 4.32
N TYR A 149 -3.42 -8.30 3.67
CA TYR A 149 -4.16 -7.19 4.26
C TYR A 149 -5.59 -7.13 3.70
N ALA A 150 -6.45 -6.32 4.32
CA ALA A 150 -7.76 -5.99 3.80
C ALA A 150 -8.00 -4.49 4.02
N ALA A 151 -8.77 -3.86 3.13
CA ALA A 151 -9.00 -2.43 3.16
C ALA A 151 -10.39 -2.13 3.75
N LYS A 152 -10.51 -1.09 4.58
CA LYS A 152 -11.83 -0.56 4.99
C LYS A 152 -12.64 -0.22 3.73
N ASN A 153 -13.92 -0.59 3.64
CA ASN A 153 -14.72 -0.40 2.41
C ASN A 153 -15.14 1.06 2.17
N LEU A 154 -14.22 2.00 2.39
CA LEU A 154 -14.24 3.38 1.89
C LEU A 154 -13.04 3.65 0.95
N PHE A 155 -12.14 2.67 0.81
CA PHE A 155 -11.08 2.66 -0.18
C PHE A 155 -11.55 1.97 -1.44
N ASP A 156 -11.31 2.59 -2.59
CA ASP A 156 -11.61 1.98 -3.88
C ASP A 156 -10.74 0.75 -4.12
N LEU A 157 -11.40 -0.37 -4.43
CA LEU A 157 -10.81 -1.60 -4.94
C LEU A 157 -11.40 -1.87 -6.32
N THR A 158 -10.53 -1.93 -7.32
CA THR A 158 -10.91 -2.10 -8.73
C THR A 158 -11.78 -3.35 -8.91
N GLY A 159 -12.87 -3.20 -9.66
CA GLY A 159 -13.77 -4.29 -10.00
C GLY A 159 -14.89 -4.55 -8.98
N ILE A 160 -14.96 -3.82 -7.87
CA ILE A 160 -16.10 -3.84 -6.94
C ILE A 160 -16.63 -2.44 -6.63
N PRO A 161 -17.92 -2.29 -6.27
CA PRO A 161 -18.42 -1.04 -5.72
C PRO A 161 -17.82 -0.74 -4.35
N THR A 162 -17.41 0.51 -4.13
CA THR A 162 -17.03 0.99 -2.80
C THR A 162 -18.31 1.29 -2.03
N LEU A 163 -18.57 0.62 -0.91
CA LEU A 163 -19.86 0.73 -0.22
C LEU A 163 -19.90 1.89 0.79
N ALA A 164 -18.76 2.27 1.35
CA ALA A 164 -18.64 3.16 2.50
C ALA A 164 -19.57 2.77 3.66
N GLY A 165 -19.81 1.48 3.87
CA GLY A 165 -20.75 0.97 4.88
C GLY A 165 -22.23 1.31 4.61
N SER A 166 -22.58 1.81 3.43
CA SER A 166 -23.93 2.28 3.11
C SER A 166 -24.63 1.36 2.10
N ARG A 167 -25.92 1.11 2.34
CA ARG A 167 -26.80 0.44 1.35
C ARG A 167 -27.00 1.29 0.10
N ILE A 168 -26.94 2.62 0.20
CA ILE A 168 -27.14 3.55 -0.93
C ILE A 168 -26.11 3.31 -2.04
N ARG A 169 -24.91 2.86 -1.69
CA ARG A 169 -23.82 2.61 -2.64
C ARG A 169 -23.79 1.19 -3.21
N ARG A 170 -24.73 0.32 -2.83
CA ARG A 170 -24.74 -1.10 -3.25
C ARG A 170 -24.72 -1.27 -4.76
N ASP A 171 -25.46 -0.41 -5.47
CA ASP A 171 -25.62 -0.46 -6.93
C ASP A 171 -24.76 0.59 -7.65
N ALA A 172 -23.79 1.20 -6.94
CA ALA A 172 -22.85 2.10 -7.57
C ALA A 172 -21.98 1.34 -8.58
N PRO A 173 -21.52 1.99 -9.67
CA PRO A 173 -20.58 1.38 -10.59
C PRO A 173 -19.33 0.89 -9.84
N PRO A 174 -18.77 -0.27 -10.22
CA PRO A 174 -17.49 -0.72 -9.68
C PRO A 174 -16.39 0.32 -9.88
N ALA A 175 -15.46 0.41 -8.91
CA ALA A 175 -14.31 1.29 -9.05
C ALA A 175 -13.46 0.86 -10.26
N THR A 176 -13.02 1.84 -11.05
CA THR A 176 -12.18 1.63 -12.23
C THR A 176 -10.69 1.65 -11.92
N THR A 177 -10.31 2.10 -10.73
CA THR A 177 -8.92 2.17 -10.28
C THR A 177 -8.84 2.04 -8.77
N ASP A 178 -7.78 1.38 -8.29
CA ASP A 178 -7.51 1.25 -6.87
C ASP A 178 -7.12 2.58 -6.24
N ALA A 179 -7.57 2.78 -5.00
CA ALA A 179 -7.15 3.91 -4.18
C ALA A 179 -5.61 4.03 -4.11
N PHE A 180 -5.11 5.26 -3.98
CA PHE A 180 -3.66 5.51 -3.96
C PHE A 180 -2.89 4.63 -2.96
N LEU A 181 -3.42 4.47 -1.75
CA LEU A 181 -2.77 3.65 -0.72
C LEU A 181 -2.79 2.15 -1.06
N VAL A 182 -3.86 1.64 -1.66
CA VAL A 182 -3.95 0.24 -2.12
C VAL A 182 -2.87 -0.03 -3.16
N ARG A 183 -2.71 0.85 -4.17
CA ARG A 183 -1.63 0.72 -5.16
C ARG A 183 -0.23 0.76 -4.54
N ARG A 184 -0.03 1.55 -3.50
CA ARG A 184 1.26 1.63 -2.77
C ARG A 184 1.54 0.35 -1.97
N MET A 185 0.51 -0.24 -1.38
CA MET A 185 0.60 -1.53 -0.68
C MET A 185 0.91 -2.68 -1.66
N ASP A 186 0.21 -2.72 -2.79
CA ASP A 186 0.42 -3.74 -3.83
C ASP A 186 1.84 -3.63 -4.42
N ALA A 187 2.32 -2.40 -4.70
CA ALA A 187 3.69 -2.17 -5.15
C ALA A 187 4.75 -2.57 -4.11
N ALA A 188 4.42 -2.52 -2.82
CA ALA A 188 5.28 -2.99 -1.73
C ALA A 188 5.26 -4.52 -1.54
N GLY A 189 4.47 -5.25 -2.34
CA GLY A 189 4.38 -6.71 -2.31
C GLY A 189 3.29 -7.26 -1.39
N ALA A 190 2.41 -6.41 -0.84
CA ALA A 190 1.31 -6.86 0.01
C ALA A 190 0.17 -7.48 -0.83
N VAL A 191 -0.63 -8.35 -0.20
CA VAL A 191 -1.71 -9.09 -0.87
C VAL A 191 -3.07 -8.67 -0.29
N CYS A 192 -3.90 -8.00 -1.09
CA CYS A 192 -5.23 -7.57 -0.66
C CYS A 192 -6.23 -8.73 -0.70
N LEU A 193 -6.78 -9.09 0.46
CA LEU A 193 -7.79 -10.13 0.60
C LEU A 193 -9.22 -9.64 0.32
N GLY A 194 -9.46 -8.33 0.40
CA GLY A 194 -10.77 -7.74 0.11
C GLY A 194 -11.12 -6.50 0.92
N ALA A 195 -12.42 -6.22 0.97
CA ALA A 195 -13.01 -5.04 1.59
C ALA A 195 -13.67 -5.37 2.93
N LEU A 196 -13.49 -4.50 3.92
CA LEU A 196 -13.95 -4.68 5.30
C LEU A 196 -15.21 -3.87 5.60
N ASN A 197 -16.03 -4.41 6.50
CA ASN A 197 -17.19 -3.73 7.08
C ASN A 197 -16.77 -2.49 7.90
N MET A 198 -17.69 -1.57 8.08
CA MET A 198 -17.52 -0.30 8.78
C MET A 198 -18.87 0.34 9.09
N ASP A 199 -18.92 1.25 10.05
CA ASP A 199 -20.04 2.17 10.21
C ASP A 199 -20.31 2.94 8.91
N GLU A 200 -21.59 3.18 8.64
CA GLU A 200 -22.04 3.91 7.45
C GLU A 200 -21.38 5.29 7.38
N PHE A 201 -20.76 5.58 6.23
CA PHE A 201 -19.98 6.78 5.94
C PHE A 201 -18.92 7.13 7.00
N ALA A 202 -18.41 6.12 7.70
CA ALA A 202 -17.45 6.24 8.80
C ALA A 202 -17.96 7.08 9.98
N TYR A 203 -19.28 7.23 10.11
CA TYR A 203 -19.89 7.97 11.20
C TYR A 203 -20.38 7.02 12.30
N GLY A 204 -19.42 6.55 13.10
CA GLY A 204 -19.67 5.66 14.22
C GLY A 204 -18.36 5.17 14.84
N PHE A 205 -18.47 4.54 16.00
CA PHE A 205 -17.33 4.01 16.76
C PHE A 205 -17.48 2.54 17.14
N THR A 206 -18.64 1.92 16.85
CA THR A 206 -18.96 0.55 17.28
C THR A 206 -19.07 -0.43 16.12
N THR A 207 -19.25 0.03 14.88
CA THR A 207 -19.46 -0.81 13.70
C THR A 207 -20.68 -1.74 13.86
N GLU A 208 -21.72 -1.21 14.50
CA GLU A 208 -23.07 -1.80 14.55
C GLU A 208 -23.84 -1.41 13.28
N ASN A 209 -23.38 -1.92 12.14
CA ASN A 209 -23.98 -1.64 10.84
C ASN A 209 -25.21 -2.54 10.60
N SER A 210 -26.35 -1.93 10.24
CA SER A 210 -27.64 -2.61 10.07
C SER A 210 -27.87 -3.22 8.66
N HIS A 211 -26.88 -3.16 7.76
CA HIS A 211 -27.04 -3.48 6.33
C HIS A 211 -26.10 -4.56 5.79
#